data_AF-A0A081N5E8-F1
#
_entry.id   AF-A0A081N5E8-F1
#
_cell.length_a   1.000
_cell.length_b   1.000
_cell.length_c   1.000
_cell.angle_alpha   90.00
_cell.angle_beta   90.00
_cell.angle_gamma   90.00
#
_symmetry.space_group_name_H-M   'P 1'
#
loop_
_entity.id
_entity.type
_entity.pdbx_description
1 polymer ?
#
loop_
_entity_poly.entity_id
_entity_poly.type
_entity_poly.pdbx_seq_one_letter_code
_entity_poly.pdbx_strand_id
1 'polypeptide(L)' 'MSIDDKRRCIDPDHSKISIQRQCELVGLSRSSWYYQASPALESPENLNLMRLIDEQYTRTMVDPTVKTVNQQI' A
#
# COMPACT_ATOMS: atom_id res chain seq x y z
N MET A 1 10.39 8.13 -18.65
CA MET A 1 9.45 8.99 -17.90
C MET A 1 9.28 8.42 -16.50
N SER A 2 9.32 9.28 -15.48
CA SER A 2 9.01 8.89 -14.10
C SER A 2 7.53 8.51 -13.96
N ILE A 3 7.16 7.84 -12.87
CA ILE A 3 5.75 7.61 -12.49
C ILE A 3 5.01 8.94 -12.38
N ASP A 4 5.62 9.96 -11.78
CA ASP A 4 5.00 11.28 -11.63
C ASP A 4 4.81 12.00 -12.97
N ASP A 5 5.75 11.83 -13.91
CA ASP A 5 5.60 12.38 -15.26
C ASP A 5 4.42 11.72 -15.98
N LYS A 6 4.26 10.40 -15.83
CA LYS A 6 3.14 9.67 -16.43
C LYS A 6 1.80 10.05 -15.80
N ARG A 7 1.75 10.30 -14.49
CA ARG A 7 0.54 10.78 -13.79
C ARG A 7 0.08 12.13 -14.35
N ARG A 8 1.00 13.06 -14.63
CA ARG A 8 0.67 14.37 -15.23
C ARG A 8 0.04 14.27 -16.62
N CYS A 9 0.15 13.13 -17.29
CA CYS A 9 -0.47 12.89 -18.59
C CYS A 9 -1.92 12.36 -18.49
N ILE A 10 -2.45 12.13 -17.29
CA ILE A 10 -3.81 11.63 -17.08
C ILE A 10 -4.76 12.82 -16.83
N ASP A 11 -5.85 12.86 -17.58
CA ASP A 11 -6.95 13.81 -17.44
C ASP A 11 -8.20 13.07 -16.90
N PRO A 12 -8.53 13.21 -15.60
CA PRO A 12 -9.67 12.52 -15.00
C PRO A 12 -11.03 12.98 -15.54
N ASP A 13 -11.11 14.20 -16.12
CA ASP A 13 -12.35 14.77 -16.65
C ASP A 13 -12.51 14.52 -18.16
N HIS A 14 -11.62 13.73 -18.76
CA HIS A 14 -11.65 13.48 -20.19
C HIS A 14 -12.89 12.67 -20.60
N SER A 15 -13.78 13.31 -21.36
CA SER A 15 -15.11 12.80 -21.70
C SER A 15 -15.16 11.55 -22.59
N LYS A 16 -14.06 11.20 -23.27
CA LYS A 16 -14.06 10.13 -24.29
C LYS A 16 -13.39 8.83 -23.84
N ILE A 17 -12.37 8.91 -22.99
CA ILE A 17 -11.62 7.73 -22.57
C ILE A 17 -11.42 7.72 -21.06
N SER A 18 -11.66 6.56 -20.46
CA SER A 18 -11.53 6.38 -19.02
C SER A 18 -10.08 6.52 -18.56
N ILE A 19 -9.90 6.86 -17.29
CA ILE A 19 -8.59 6.87 -16.61
C ILE A 19 -7.81 5.57 -16.85
N GLN A 20 -8.51 4.43 -16.82
CA GLN A 20 -7.90 3.13 -17.11
C GLN A 20 -7.28 3.10 -18.51
N ARG A 21 -8.03 3.53 -19.53
CA ARG A 21 -7.53 3.55 -20.90
C ARG A 21 -6.37 4.53 -21.06
N GLN A 22 -6.43 5.67 -20.39
CA GLN A 22 -5.34 6.64 -20.38
C GLN A 22 -4.07 6.04 -19.74
N CYS A 23 -4.21 5.34 -18.61
CA CYS A 23 -3.11 4.63 -17.94
C CYS A 23 -2.46 3.59 -18.87
N GLU A 24 -3.25 2.81 -19.60
CA GLU A 24 -2.75 1.85 -20.59
C GLU A 24 -1.94 2.54 -21.70
N LEU A 25 -2.42 3.68 -22.22
CA LEU A 25 -1.77 4.42 -23.30
C LEU A 25 -0.40 5.00 -22.88
N VAL A 26 -0.27 5.45 -21.63
CA VAL A 26 1.00 6.00 -21.11
C VAL A 26 1.89 4.94 -20.42
N GLY A 27 1.44 3.67 -20.40
CA GLY A 27 2.12 2.58 -19.70
C GLY A 27 2.28 2.84 -18.20
N LEU A 28 1.24 3.40 -17.55
CA LEU A 28 1.14 3.60 -16.11
C LEU A 28 0.27 2.48 -15.52
N SER A 29 0.71 1.87 -14.43
CA SER A 29 -0.16 0.94 -13.72
C SER A 29 -1.34 1.70 -13.09
N ARG A 30 -2.55 1.14 -13.18
CA ARG A 30 -3.75 1.80 -12.63
C ARG A 30 -3.63 2.05 -11.13
N SER A 31 -3.00 1.13 -10.38
CA SER A 31 -2.76 1.30 -8.95
C SER A 31 -1.83 2.49 -8.68
N SER A 32 -0.80 2.71 -9.50
CA SER A 32 0.08 3.87 -9.38
C SER A 32 -0.65 5.21 -9.59
N TRP A 33 -1.74 5.25 -10.37
CA TRP A 33 -2.55 6.46 -10.51
C TRP A 33 -3.30 6.82 -9.22
N TYR A 34 -3.99 5.85 -8.62
CA TYR A 34 -4.76 6.07 -7.39
C TYR A 34 -3.88 6.19 -6.14
N TYR A 35 -2.72 5.55 -6.16
CA TYR A 35 -1.77 5.63 -5.07
C TYR A 35 -1.14 7.02 -5.07
N GLN A 36 -1.64 7.91 -4.22
CA GLN A 36 -0.94 9.14 -3.89
C GLN A 36 0.28 8.76 -3.05
N ALA A 37 1.41 8.59 -3.71
CA ALA A 37 2.71 8.57 -3.05
C ALA A 37 3.04 10.00 -2.59
N SER A 38 2.20 10.58 -1.73
CA SER A 38 2.71 11.64 -0.87
C SER A 38 3.75 10.97 0.02
N PRO A 39 4.93 11.58 0.24
CA PRO A 39 5.69 11.33 1.45
C PRO A 39 4.91 11.92 2.62
N ALA A 40 3.68 11.46 2.82
CA ALA A 40 2.93 11.74 4.03
C ALA A 40 3.60 10.88 5.08
N LEU A 41 4.25 11.53 6.03
CA LEU A 41 4.49 10.92 7.32
C LEU A 41 3.11 10.41 7.78
N GLU A 42 2.94 9.10 7.86
CA GLU A 42 1.71 8.49 8.36
C GLU A 42 1.31 9.18 9.67
N SER A 43 0.02 9.41 9.89
CA SER A 43 -0.40 10.09 11.12
C SER A 43 0.04 9.28 12.35
N PRO A 44 0.33 9.91 13.50
CA PRO A 44 0.70 9.18 14.72
C PRO A 44 -0.32 8.11 15.10
N GLU A 45 -1.61 8.36 14.86
CA GLU A 45 -2.70 7.42 15.08
C GLU A 45 -2.61 6.23 14.13
N ASN A 46 -2.33 6.46 12.85
CA ASN A 46 -2.17 5.40 11.86
C ASN A 46 -0.93 4.54 12.16
N LEU A 47 0.19 5.17 12.54
CA LEU A 47 1.38 4.47 12.98
C LEU A 47 1.12 3.59 14.21
N ASN A 48 0.38 4.11 15.20
CA ASN A 48 0.00 3.31 16.36
C ASN A 48 -0.91 2.14 15.97
N LEU A 49 -1.84 2.35 15.04
CA LEU A 49 -2.70 1.28 14.54
C LEU A 49 -1.89 0.19 13.82
N MET A 50 -0.96 0.57 12.94
CA MET A 50 -0.05 -0.38 12.28
C MET A 50 0.73 -1.21 13.30
N ARG A 51 1.29 -0.58 14.34
CA ARG A 51 1.98 -1.28 15.43
C ARG A 51 1.07 -2.29 16.14
N LEU A 52 -0.16 -1.89 16.47
CA LEU A 52 -1.12 -2.79 17.12
C LEU A 52 -1.49 -3.97 16.22
N ILE A 53 -1.61 -3.76 14.91
CA ILE A 53 -1.89 -4.84 13.95
C ILE A 53 -0.73 -5.85 13.93
N ASP A 54 0.51 -5.38 13.83
CA ASP A 54 1.71 -6.24 13.84
C ASP A 54 1.82 -7.04 15.15
N GLU A 55 1.54 -6.40 16.29
CA GLU A 55 1.51 -7.07 17.60
C GLU A 55 0.44 -8.15 17.68
N GLN A 56 -0.77 -7.86 17.20
CA GLN A 56 -1.84 -8.85 17.16
C GLN A 56 -1.50 -10.02 16.26
N TYR A 57 -1.03 -9.76 15.05
CA TYR A 57 -0.67 -10.78 14.07
C TYR A 57 0.45 -11.68 14.59
N THR A 58 1.49 -11.09 15.18
CA THR A 58 2.59 -11.84 15.81
C THR A 58 2.08 -12.69 16.98
N ARG A 59 1.18 -12.15 17.80
CA ARG A 59 0.65 -12.87 18.96
C ARG A 59 -0.26 -14.04 18.57
N THR A 60 -1.07 -13.90 17.52
CA THR A 60 -2.05 -14.91 17.11
C THR A 60 -1.48 -15.95 16.15
N MET A 61 -0.47 -15.61 15.35
CA MET A 61 0.20 -16.55 14.44
C MET A 61 1.33 -17.35 15.08
N VAL A 62 1.84 -16.94 16.25
CA VAL A 62 2.70 -17.80 17.05
C VAL A 62 1.80 -18.85 17.70
N ASP A 63 1.69 -19.99 17.03
CA ASP A 63 1.05 -21.19 17.57
C ASP A 63 1.57 -21.46 19.00
N PRO A 64 0.69 -21.48 20.02
CA PRO A 64 1.10 -21.74 21.40
C PRO A 64 1.79 -23.09 21.59
N THR A 65 1.66 -24.04 20.66
CA THR A 65 2.40 -25.32 20.70
C THR A 65 3.89 -25.17 20.39
N VAL A 66 4.30 -24.10 19.69
CA VAL A 66 5.71 -23.85 19.35
C VAL A 66 6.49 -23.25 20.54
N LYS A 67 5.81 -22.58 21.48
CA LYS A 67 6.46 -21.97 22.66
C LYS A 67 6.96 -22.98 23.68
N THR A 68 6.43 -24.20 23.72
CA THR A 68 6.80 -25.20 24.73
C THR A 68 8.18 -25.82 24.47
N VAL A 69 8.72 -25.74 23.25
CA VAL A 69 9.97 -26.43 22.89
C VAL A 69 11.24 -25.68 23.34
N ASN A 70 11.18 -24.35 23.51
CA ASN A 70 12.37 -23.53 23.76
C ASN A 70 12.58 -23.11 25.23
N GLN A 71 11.95 -23.78 26.19
CA GLN A 71 12.17 -23.51 27.63
C GLN A 71 12.70 -24.74 28.40
N GLN A 72 13.31 -25.70 27.69
CA GLN A 72 13.86 -26.93 28.29
C GLN A 72 15.25 -27.33 27.77
N ILE A 73 16.03 -26.40 27.20
CA ILE A 73 17.46 -26.59 26.94
C ILE A 73 18.24 -25.45 27.58
#